data_AF-A0A1G5Q697-F1
#
_entry.id   AF-A0A1G5Q697-F1
#
_cell.length_a   1.000
_cell.length_b   1.000
_cell.length_c   1.000
_cell.angle_alpha   90.00
_cell.angle_beta   90.00
_cell.angle_gamma   90.00
#
_symmetry.space_group_name_H-M   'P 1'
#
loop_
_entity.id
_entity.type
_entity.pdbx_description
1 polymer ?
#
loop_
_entity_poly.entity_id
_entity_poly.type
_entity_poly.pdbx_seq_one_letter_code
_entity_poly.pdbx_strand_id
1 'polypeptide(L)'
;MNDRYQQALTLSVIEFLDLSLNEVWVAQLATGGNAGWLRFCAYLRFECTLCQQDRDAISHAVNELVADLGCTLRAPYSMDKETGPDGCTQTGELNAAP
;
A
#
# COMPACT_ATOMS: atom_id res chain seq x y z
N MET A 1 11.79 1.02 8.51
CA MET A 1 11.26 -0.19 7.87
C MET A 1 11.60 -0.02 6.40
N ASN A 2 12.26 -1.00 5.78
CA ASN A 2 12.51 -0.94 4.34
C ASN A 2 11.22 -1.28 3.58
N ASP A 3 11.00 -0.59 2.45
CA ASP A 3 9.83 -0.71 1.58
C ASP A 3 9.38 -2.15 1.32
N ARG A 4 10.33 -3.05 1.03
CA ARG A 4 10.02 -4.46 0.71
C ARG A 4 9.53 -5.25 1.92
N TYR A 5 10.04 -4.93 3.11
CA TYR A 5 9.57 -5.52 4.36
C TYR A 5 8.17 -5.00 4.71
N GLN A 6 7.91 -3.70 4.54
CA GLN A 6 6.57 -3.14 4.74
C GLN A 6 5.54 -3.80 3.80
N GLN A 7 5.90 -3.91 2.52
CA GLN A 7 5.09 -4.56 1.49
C GLN A 7 4.77 -6.02 1.83
N ALA A 8 5.78 -6.79 2.23
CA ALA A 8 5.58 -8.19 2.62
C ALA A 8 4.67 -8.34 3.83
N LEU A 9 4.90 -7.55 4.89
CA LEU A 9 4.08 -7.63 6.10
C LEU A 9 2.65 -7.15 5.85
N THR A 10 2.46 -6.12 5.03
CA THR A 10 1.12 -5.65 4.64
C THR A 10 0.37 -6.73 3.88
N LEU A 11 1.01 -7.37 2.89
CA LEU A 11 0.42 -8.50 2.17
C LEU A 11 0.09 -9.67 3.11
N SER A 12 1.00 -10.03 4.02
CA SER A 12 0.76 -11.11 4.96
C SER A 12 -0.47 -10.87 5.86
N VAL A 13 -0.73 -9.62 6.28
CA VAL A 13 -1.93 -9.30 7.06
C VAL A 13 -3.20 -9.46 6.21
N ILE A 14 -3.17 -8.98 4.95
CA ILE A 14 -4.28 -9.12 4.01
C ILE A 14 -4.62 -10.60 3.81
N GLU A 15 -3.63 -11.43 3.51
CA GLU A 15 -3.82 -12.86 3.28
C GLU A 15 -4.24 -13.61 4.54
N PHE A 16 -3.65 -13.28 5.70
CA PHE A 16 -3.93 -13.96 6.96
C PHE A 16 -5.36 -13.74 7.46
N LEU A 17 -5.92 -12.55 7.20
CA LEU A 17 -7.28 -12.18 7.62
C LEU A 17 -8.30 -12.26 6.47
N ASP A 18 -7.89 -12.77 5.30
CA ASP A 18 -8.72 -12.87 4.08
C ASP A 18 -9.41 -11.53 3.73
N LEU A 19 -8.66 -10.42 3.84
CA LEU A 19 -9.19 -9.10 3.54
C LEU A 19 -9.45 -8.96 2.02
N SER A 20 -10.60 -8.42 1.66
CA SER A 20 -10.92 -8.13 0.27
C SER A 20 -9.96 -7.09 -0.31
N LEU A 21 -9.24 -7.46 -1.37
CA LEU A 21 -8.35 -6.53 -2.08
C LEU A 21 -9.09 -5.28 -2.59
N ASN A 22 -10.37 -5.44 -2.96
CA ASN A 22 -11.20 -4.33 -3.40
C ASN A 22 -11.50 -3.37 -2.23
N GLU A 23 -11.81 -3.89 -1.05
CA GLU A 23 -12.08 -3.07 0.14
C GLU A 23 -10.81 -2.34 0.58
N VAL A 24 -9.66 -3.02 0.60
CA VAL A 24 -8.37 -2.40 0.90
C VAL A 24 -8.05 -1.28 -0.11
N TRP A 25 -8.30 -1.51 -1.41
CA TRP A 25 -8.06 -0.51 -2.44
C TRP A 25 -8.98 0.72 -2.31
N VAL A 26 -10.26 0.51 -2.04
CA VAL A 26 -11.20 1.61 -1.81
C VAL A 26 -10.81 2.38 -0.54
N ALA A 27 -10.46 1.68 0.53
CA ALA A 27 -10.05 2.28 1.79
C ALA A 27 -8.76 3.10 1.65
N GLN A 28 -7.75 2.64 0.89
CA GLN A 28 -6.54 3.45 0.69
C GLN A 28 -6.79 4.72 -0.11
N LEU A 29 -7.77 4.74 -1.02
CA LEU A 29 -8.20 5.98 -1.68
C LEU A 29 -8.85 6.95 -0.67
N ALA A 30 -9.69 6.43 0.22
CA ALA A 30 -10.37 7.23 1.24
C ALA A 30 -9.41 7.84 2.27
N THR A 31 -8.24 7.23 2.48
CA THR A 31 -7.22 7.68 3.44
C THR A 31 -6.17 8.61 2.81
N GLY A 32 -6.35 8.98 1.53
CA GLY A 32 -5.47 9.92 0.80
C GLY A 32 -4.35 9.24 0.01
N GLY A 33 -4.38 7.92 -0.14
CA GLY A 33 -3.57 7.19 -1.12
C GLY A 33 -4.08 7.43 -2.54
N ASN A 34 -3.18 7.37 -3.51
CA ASN A 34 -3.47 7.63 -4.92
C ASN A 34 -3.10 6.45 -5.82
N ALA A 35 -2.89 5.26 -5.25
CA ALA A 35 -2.58 4.06 -6.03
C ALA A 35 -3.83 3.59 -6.79
N GLY A 36 -3.81 3.70 -8.12
CA GLY A 36 -4.82 3.06 -8.98
C GLY A 36 -4.77 1.53 -8.87
N TRP A 37 -5.88 0.86 -9.21
CA TRP A 37 -6.04 -0.59 -9.05
C TRP A 37 -4.87 -1.43 -9.58
N LEU A 38 -4.41 -1.13 -10.81
CA LEU A 38 -3.30 -1.87 -11.43
C LEU A 38 -2.00 -1.74 -10.64
N ARG A 39 -1.65 -0.53 -10.19
CA ARG A 39 -0.44 -0.29 -9.40
C ARG A 39 -0.56 -0.87 -7.99
N PHE A 40 -1.75 -0.83 -7.40
CA PHE A 40 -2.04 -1.49 -6.14
C PHE A 40 -1.82 -3.00 -6.23
N CYS A 41 -2.37 -3.67 -7.25
CA CYS A 41 -2.15 -5.10 -7.48
C CYS A 41 -0.68 -5.43 -7.77
N ALA A 42 -0.02 -4.65 -8.62
CA ALA A 42 1.41 -4.83 -8.91
C ALA A 42 2.27 -4.64 -7.66
N TYR A 43 1.92 -3.68 -6.80
CA TYR A 43 2.54 -3.53 -5.49
C TYR A 43 2.33 -4.76 -4.63
N LEU A 44 1.12 -5.29 -4.47
CA LEU A 44 0.93 -6.51 -3.67
C LEU A 44 1.68 -7.73 -4.24
N ARG A 45 1.95 -7.78 -5.54
CA ARG A 45 2.71 -8.85 -6.20
C ARG A 45 4.23 -8.63 -6.25
N PHE A 46 4.75 -7.58 -5.62
CA PHE A 46 6.16 -7.19 -5.70
C PHE A 46 6.67 -6.87 -7.12
N GLU A 47 5.76 -6.53 -8.02
CA GLU A 47 6.06 -6.15 -9.42
C GLU A 47 6.40 -4.66 -9.54
N CYS A 48 6.03 -3.83 -8.57
CA CYS A 48 6.43 -2.43 -8.51
C CYS A 48 6.65 -1.93 -7.07
N THR A 49 7.29 -0.77 -6.96
CA THR A 49 7.34 0.04 -5.74
C THR A 49 6.37 1.21 -5.85
N LEU A 50 5.73 1.55 -4.73
CA LEU A 50 4.93 2.77 -4.59
C LEU A 50 5.74 3.81 -3.81
N CYS A 51 5.35 5.08 -3.86
CA CYS A 51 5.95 6.09 -2.99
C CYS A 51 5.59 5.82 -1.51
N GLN A 52 6.33 6.41 -0.58
CA GLN A 52 6.10 6.23 0.86
C GLN A 52 4.66 6.52 1.27
N GLN A 53 4.10 7.64 0.77
CA GLN A 53 2.72 8.04 1.05
C GLN A 53 1.70 6.97 0.62
N ASP A 54 1.79 6.45 -0.61
CA ASP A 54 0.86 5.44 -1.12
C ASP A 54 1.00 4.11 -0.34
N ARG A 55 2.23 3.72 0.03
CA ARG A 55 2.45 2.51 0.86
C ARG A 55 1.83 2.67 2.24
N ASP A 56 2.04 3.81 2.88
CA ASP A 56 1.51 4.08 4.21
C ASP A 56 -0.02 4.21 4.20
N ALA A 57 -0.60 4.76 3.13
CA ALA A 57 -2.04 4.77 2.93
C ALA A 57 -2.63 3.36 2.82
N ILE A 58 -1.95 2.44 2.12
CA ILE A 58 -2.35 1.02 2.06
C ILE A 58 -2.22 0.37 3.44
N SER A 59 -1.10 0.56 4.15
CA SER A 59 -0.93 0.01 5.50
C SER A 59 -1.96 0.58 6.48
N HIS A 60 -2.35 1.85 6.32
CA HIS A 60 -3.43 2.45 7.11
C HIS A 60 -4.79 1.85 6.78
N ALA A 61 -5.13 1.70 5.51
CA ALA A 61 -6.37 1.07 5.06
C ALA A 61 -6.52 -0.36 5.59
N VAL A 62 -5.45 -1.16 5.51
CA VAL A 62 -5.42 -2.51 6.09
C VAL A 62 -5.67 -2.43 7.59
N ASN A 63 -4.98 -1.54 8.30
CA ASN A 63 -5.11 -1.40 9.75
C ASN A 63 -6.52 -1.03 10.22
N GLU A 64 -7.23 -0.18 9.48
CA GLU A 64 -8.62 0.16 9.79
C GLU A 64 -9.53 -1.07 9.60
N LEU A 65 -9.37 -1.80 8.49
CA LEU A 65 -10.13 -3.04 8.26
C LEU A 65 -9.86 -4.10 9.33
N VAL A 66 -8.60 -4.23 9.79
CA VAL A 66 -8.26 -5.13 10.89
C VAL A 66 -8.89 -4.68 12.22
N ALA A 67 -8.95 -3.38 12.46
CA ALA A 67 -9.60 -2.83 13.65
C ALA A 67 -11.11 -3.10 13.65
N ASP A 68 -11.78 -3.00 12.49
CA ASP A 68 -13.20 -3.32 12.33
C ASP A 68 -13.51 -4.81 12.63
N LEU A 69 -12.54 -5.70 12.38
CA LEU A 69 -12.61 -7.12 12.77
C LEU A 69 -12.32 -7.36 14.27
N GLY A 70 -12.01 -6.32 15.04
CA GLY A 70 -11.66 -6.41 16.47
C GLY A 70 -10.29 -7.03 16.74
N CYS A 71 -9.42 -7.09 15.72
CA CYS A 71 -8.09 -7.69 15.81
C CYS A 71 -7.02 -6.65 16.20
N THR A 72 -6.01 -7.09 16.95
CA THR A 72 -4.88 -6.23 17.39
C THR A 72 -3.67 -6.29 16.46
N LEU A 73 -3.70 -7.16 15.45
CA LEU A 73 -2.67 -7.26 14.41
C LEU A 73 -2.62 -5.96 13.60
N ARG A 74 -1.42 -5.54 13.17
CA ARG A 74 -1.25 -4.31 12.39
C ARG A 74 -0.21 -4.49 11.28
N ALA A 75 -0.54 -3.98 10.10
CA ALA A 75 0.43 -3.72 9.05
C ALA A 75 1.36 -2.56 9.48
N PRO A 76 2.69 -2.70 9.27
CA PRO A 76 3.65 -1.68 9.66
C PRO A 76 3.60 -0.48 8.71
N TYR A 77 3.91 0.70 9.23
CA TYR A 77 4.20 1.88 8.41
C TYR A 77 5.67 1.89 7.98
N SER A 78 5.97 2.76 7.01
CA SER A 78 7.33 3.18 6.73
C SER A 78 7.95 3.83 7.99
N MET A 79 9.27 3.84 8.10
CA MET A 79 9.95 4.63 9.14
C MET A 79 10.61 5.81 8.44
N ASP A 80 10.41 7.03 8.93
CA ASP A 80 11.02 8.24 8.40
C ASP A 80 12.54 8.11 8.31
N LYS A 81 13.02 7.85 7.09
CA LYS A 81 14.35 8.24 6.61
C LYS A 81 14.28 8.36 5.10
N GLU A 82 13.78 9.50 4.61
CA GLU A 82 14.33 10.20 3.46
C GLU A 82 13.62 11.55 3.29
N THR A 83 14.23 12.58 3.88
CA THR A 83 14.06 13.97 3.46
C THR A 83 14.60 14.12 2.03
N GLY A 84 13.79 13.78 1.02
CA GLY A 84 14.01 14.05 -0.40
C GLY A 84 12.80 14.81 -0.95
N PRO A 85 12.97 15.69 -1.96
CA PRO A 85 11.96 16.68 -2.33
C PRO A 85 10.62 16.01 -2.67
N ASP A 86 9.62 16.42 -1.91
CA ASP A 86 8.25 15.96 -1.97
C ASP A 86 7.67 16.20 -3.36
N GLY A 87 7.31 15.12 -4.04
CA GLY A 87 6.65 15.18 -5.33
C GLY A 87 6.10 13.82 -5.70
N CYS A 88 4.87 13.53 -5.25
CA CYS A 88 4.07 12.46 -5.82
C CYS A 88 3.71 12.85 -7.27
N THR A 89 4.68 12.81 -8.18
CA THR A 89 4.43 12.92 -9.62
C THR A 89 4.22 11.49 -10.12
N GLN A 90 2.97 11.05 -10.14
CA GLN A 90 2.59 9.82 -10.83
C GLN A 90 2.65 10.07 -12.34
N THR A 91 3.83 9.95 -12.94
CA THR A 91 3.95 9.88 -14.40
C THR A 91 3.45 8.50 -14.83
N GLY A 92 2.18 8.44 -15.20
CA GLY A 92 1.61 7.31 -15.90
C GLY A 92 2.20 7.24 -17.30
N GLU A 93 3.25 6.46 -17.50
CA GLU A 93 3.62 5.92 -18.80
C GLU A 93 3.84 4.41 -18.65
N LEU A 94 2.76 3.65 -18.88
CA LEU A 94 2.87 2.29 -19.35
C LEU A 94 3.61 2.38 -20.68
N ASN A 95 4.91 2.11 -20.67
CA ASN A 95 5.70 1.96 -21.88
C ASN A 95 5.05 0.87 -22.75
N ALA A 96 4.35 1.30 -23.81
CA ALA A 96 4.05 0.45 -24.95
C ALA A 96 5.40 0.10 -25.60
N ALA A 97 5.84 -1.13 -25.39
CA ALA A 97 6.98 -1.70 -26.12
C ALA A 97 6.57 -2.01 -27.58
N PRO A 98 7.51 -1.95 -28.54
CA PRO A 98 7.24 -1.84 -29.98
C PRO A 98 6.66 -3.10 -30.64
#